data_AF-A0A1Y3BDS1-F1
#
_entry.id   AF-A0A1Y3BDS1-F1
#
_cell.length_a   1.000
_cell.length_b   1.000
_cell.length_c   1.000
_cell.angle_alpha   90.00
_cell.angle_beta   90.00
_cell.angle_gamma   90.00
#
_symmetry.space_group_name_H-M   'P 1'
#
loop_
_entity.id
_entity.type
_entity.pdbx_description
1 polymer ?
#
loop_
_entity_poly.entity_id
_entity_poly.type
_entity_poly.pdbx_seq_one_letter_code
_entity_poly.pdbx_strand_id
1 'polypeptide(L)'
;MFAKDAEINHQVMGKKLIEVMAMRGKKRVDRLDQLDMLNELLAISRQNNFGPALEVKILLGLQSALADYGSGNSMKSEIWKKYLQNMETIVEILDKNPDLIIQETIQEDQESFQNPPYIVQGCVLTMLEKMDEEFIRLLQNCDPHSPDYVEKLCDETRLIRIISKIRSYLEYNDRGSTSDRCRIYILTIDYSYYKFDEKIVNLKNDAADADAKKILGRQKLIVSA
;
A
#
# COMPACT_ATOMS: atom_id res chain seq x y z
N MET A 1 10.80 20.74 16.79
CA MET A 1 11.36 20.19 15.54
C MET A 1 12.31 21.12 14.80
N PHE A 2 11.92 22.37 14.52
CA PHE A 2 12.80 23.42 14.00
C PHE A 2 12.67 24.68 14.87
N ALA A 3 13.67 25.55 14.86
CA ALA A 3 13.55 26.87 15.49
C ALA A 3 12.53 27.72 14.70
N LYS A 4 11.78 28.61 15.37
CA LYS A 4 10.72 29.43 14.75
C LYS A 4 11.24 30.35 13.63
N ASP A 5 12.55 30.62 13.58
CA ASP A 5 13.20 31.51 12.62
C ASP A 5 14.13 30.76 11.64
N ALA A 6 14.05 29.43 11.56
CA ALA A 6 14.88 28.66 10.63
C ALA A 6 14.29 28.73 9.21
N GLU A 7 15.09 29.13 8.22
CA GLU A 7 14.75 28.97 6.81
C GLU A 7 14.63 27.47 6.47
N ILE A 8 13.39 26.99 6.32
CA ILE A 8 13.11 25.60 5.99
C ILE A 8 13.28 25.43 4.48
N ASN A 9 14.30 24.69 4.07
CA ASN A 9 14.53 24.34 2.67
C ASN A 9 14.53 22.81 2.48
N HIS A 10 14.45 22.34 1.22
CA HIS A 10 14.45 20.90 0.90
C HIS A 10 15.64 20.14 1.50
N GLN A 11 16.83 20.76 1.54
CA GLN A 11 18.04 20.12 2.05
C GLN A 11 18.01 19.95 3.57
N VAL A 12 17.51 20.94 4.30
CA VAL A 12 17.34 20.91 5.77
C VAL A 12 16.31 19.85 6.14
N MET A 13 15.21 19.75 5.38
CA MET A 13 14.20 18.70 5.57
C MET A 13 14.76 17.31 5.30
N GLY A 14 15.47 17.11 4.18
CA GLY A 14 16.10 15.83 3.85
C GLY A 14 17.12 15.40 4.92
N LYS A 15 18.00 16.31 5.35
CA LYS A 15 18.96 16.04 6.44
C LYS A 15 18.25 15.69 7.74
N LYS A 16 17.18 16.42 8.10
CA LYS A 16 16.43 16.14 9.32
C LYS A 16 15.74 14.79 9.27
N LEU A 17 15.20 14.41 8.11
CA LEU A 17 14.61 13.10 7.90
C LEU A 17 15.63 11.98 8.10
N ILE A 18 16.83 12.10 7.50
CA ILE A 18 17.93 11.14 7.69
C ILE A 18 18.32 11.05 9.16
N GLU A 19 18.43 12.18 9.87
CA GLU A 19 18.73 12.21 11.30
C GLU A 19 17.69 11.43 12.12
N VAL A 20 16.40 11.67 11.87
CA VAL A 20 15.30 10.98 12.55
C VAL A 20 15.30 9.49 12.21
N MET A 21 15.53 9.12 10.94
CA MET A 21 15.63 7.73 10.50
C MET A 21 16.85 7.02 11.10
N ALA A 22 17.98 7.70 11.31
CA ALA A 22 19.18 7.16 11.94
C ALA A 22 19.00 6.89 13.45
N MET A 23 17.96 7.45 14.07
CA MET A 23 17.60 7.19 15.47
C MET A 23 16.71 5.95 15.64
N ARG A 24 16.15 5.44 14.54
CA ARG A 24 15.33 4.22 14.50
C ARG A 24 16.06 3.02 15.08
N GLY A 25 15.39 2.24 15.92
CA GLY A 25 15.94 0.99 16.48
C GLY A 25 17.02 1.16 17.56
N LYS A 26 17.39 2.40 17.93
CA LYS A 26 18.33 2.64 19.04
C LYS A 26 17.64 2.41 20.38
N LYS A 27 18.29 1.67 21.28
CA LYS A 27 17.76 1.25 22.60
C LYS A 27 17.25 2.38 23.51
N ARG A 28 17.65 3.64 23.29
CA ARG A 28 17.31 4.80 24.13
C ARG A 28 16.25 5.73 23.52
N VAL A 29 15.68 5.39 22.37
CA VAL A 29 14.73 6.25 21.64
C VAL A 29 13.33 5.66 21.78
N ASP A 30 12.36 6.48 22.19
CA ASP A 30 10.96 6.08 22.19
C ASP A 30 10.45 6.01 20.74
N ARG A 31 9.72 4.94 20.43
CA ARG A 31 9.10 4.74 19.13
C ARG A 31 7.98 5.76 18.91
N LEU A 32 7.28 6.19 19.97
CA LEU A 32 6.19 7.16 19.87
C LEU A 32 6.71 8.53 19.49
N ASP A 33 7.77 8.98 20.15
CA ASP A 33 8.47 10.22 19.81
C ASP A 33 8.95 10.21 18.36
N GLN A 34 9.43 9.05 17.86
CA GLN A 34 9.86 8.91 16.47
C GLN A 34 8.70 9.13 15.48
N LEU A 35 7.53 8.59 15.81
CA LEU A 35 6.33 8.72 14.99
C LEU A 35 5.79 10.16 15.00
N ASP A 36 5.79 10.79 16.17
CA ASP A 36 5.37 12.19 16.33
C ASP A 36 6.31 13.14 15.59
N MET A 37 7.63 12.92 15.68
CA MET A 37 8.61 13.64 14.87
C MET A 37 8.32 13.48 13.37
N LEU A 38 8.12 12.27 12.85
CA LEU A 38 7.84 12.08 11.42
C LEU A 38 6.53 12.74 10.97
N ASN A 39 5.49 12.75 11.81
CA ASN A 39 4.24 13.45 11.52
C ASN A 39 4.39 14.98 11.53
N GLU A 40 5.16 15.54 12.47
CA GLU A 40 5.50 16.96 12.46
C GLU A 40 6.26 17.33 11.18
N LEU A 41 7.21 16.49 10.76
CA LEU A 41 7.99 16.66 9.53
C LEU A 41 7.07 16.66 8.30
N LEU A 42 6.10 15.75 8.26
CA LEU A 42 5.10 15.65 7.19
C LEU A 42 4.21 16.90 7.16
N ALA A 43 3.76 17.39 8.32
CA ALA A 43 2.93 18.59 8.42
C ALA A 43 3.67 19.83 7.91
N ILE A 44 4.94 20.00 8.29
CA ILE A 44 5.82 21.08 7.83
C ILE A 44 6.05 20.97 6.32
N SER A 45 6.20 19.75 5.80
CA SER A 45 6.38 19.53 4.36
C SER A 45 5.16 20.00 3.55
N ARG A 46 3.96 19.69 4.03
CA ARG A 46 2.69 20.11 3.42
C ARG A 46 2.46 21.62 3.53
N GLN A 47 2.79 22.23 4.67
CA GLN A 47 2.62 23.67 4.87
C GLN A 47 3.50 24.50 3.94
N ASN A 48 4.73 24.06 3.70
CA ASN A 48 5.68 24.75 2.82
C ASN A 48 5.60 24.32 1.35
N ASN A 49 4.72 23.35 1.04
CA ASN A 49 4.51 22.81 -0.30
C ASN A 49 5.81 22.38 -1.02
N PHE A 50 6.68 21.63 -0.33
CA PHE A 50 7.96 21.16 -0.88
C PHE A 50 7.83 20.16 -2.03
N GLY A 51 6.62 19.72 -2.36
CA GLY A 51 6.32 18.85 -3.49
C GLY A 51 6.16 17.37 -3.11
N PRO A 52 5.62 16.57 -4.05
CA PRO A 52 5.17 15.20 -3.78
C PRO A 52 6.33 14.23 -3.49
N ALA A 53 7.52 14.47 -4.05
CA ALA A 53 8.68 13.60 -3.88
C ALA A 53 9.16 13.54 -2.41
N LEU A 54 9.29 14.72 -1.78
CA LEU A 54 9.71 14.81 -0.37
C LEU A 54 8.61 14.28 0.56
N GLU A 55 7.34 14.57 0.25
CA GLU A 55 6.21 14.03 1.00
C GLU A 55 6.22 12.49 1.01
N VAL A 56 6.39 11.86 -0.15
CA VAL A 56 6.48 10.40 -0.27
C VAL A 56 7.67 9.86 0.49
N LYS A 57 8.85 10.49 0.44
CA LYS A 57 10.02 10.04 1.21
C LYS A 57 9.74 10.02 2.72
N ILE A 58 9.08 11.06 3.25
CA ILE A 58 8.71 11.11 4.66
C ILE A 58 7.69 10.01 4.99
N LEU A 59 6.68 9.81 4.13
CA LEU A 59 5.68 8.75 4.30
C LEU A 59 6.28 7.34 4.26
N LEU A 60 7.29 7.10 3.41
CA LEU A 60 8.06 5.84 3.37
C LEU A 60 8.84 5.61 4.67
N GLY A 61 9.41 6.68 5.24
CA GLY A 61 10.04 6.64 6.56
C GLY A 61 9.04 6.33 7.68
N LEU A 62 7.86 6.97 7.65
CA LEU A 62 6.76 6.74 8.60
C LEU A 62 6.23 5.30 8.50
N GLN A 63 6.07 4.78 7.28
CA GLN A 63 5.69 3.39 7.06
C GLN A 63 6.67 2.43 7.71
N SER A 64 7.97 2.68 7.53
CA SER A 64 9.02 1.84 8.12
C SER A 64 9.04 1.92 9.64
N ALA A 65 8.77 3.09 10.23
CA ALA A 65 8.68 3.27 11.68
C ALA A 65 7.44 2.58 12.28
N LEU A 66 6.30 2.63 11.60
CA LEU A 66 5.06 1.94 12.00
C LEU A 66 5.23 0.42 12.00
N ALA A 67 5.95 -0.14 11.02
CA ALA A 67 6.21 -1.58 10.96
C ALA A 67 6.97 -2.11 12.20
N ASP A 68 7.84 -1.30 12.82
CA ASP A 68 8.61 -1.72 14.00
C ASP A 68 7.74 -1.93 15.24
N TYR A 69 6.54 -1.38 15.29
CA TYR A 69 5.59 -1.62 16.38
C TYR A 69 5.03 -3.05 16.38
N GLY A 70 5.00 -3.72 15.24
CA GLY A 70 4.60 -5.13 15.12
C GLY A 70 5.71 -6.13 15.47
N SER A 71 6.94 -5.67 15.73
CA SER A 71 8.09 -6.55 15.99
C SER A 71 7.96 -7.28 17.33
N GLY A 72 7.36 -8.48 17.31
CA GLY A 72 7.34 -9.45 18.42
C GLY A 72 5.95 -9.96 18.80
N ASN A 73 4.90 -9.18 18.53
CA ASN A 73 3.49 -9.53 18.75
C ASN A 73 2.64 -8.89 17.64
N SER A 74 1.42 -9.37 17.38
CA SER A 74 0.51 -8.70 16.44
C SER A 74 0.32 -7.23 16.83
N MET A 75 0.39 -6.35 15.83
CA MET A 75 0.18 -4.92 15.99
C MET A 75 -1.17 -4.63 16.68
N LYS A 76 -1.25 -3.54 17.46
CA LYS A 76 -2.55 -3.11 18.02
C LYS A 76 -3.43 -2.57 16.89
N SER A 77 -4.75 -2.79 16.98
CA SER A 77 -5.72 -2.37 15.95
C SER A 77 -5.62 -0.87 15.60
N GLU A 78 -5.38 0.00 16.59
CA GLU A 78 -5.19 1.44 16.38
C GLU A 78 -3.98 1.77 15.49
N ILE A 79 -2.86 1.07 15.71
CA ILE A 79 -1.62 1.27 14.94
C ILE A 79 -1.77 0.66 13.55
N TRP A 80 -2.44 -0.50 13.45
CA TRP A 80 -2.78 -1.14 12.17
C TRP A 80 -3.59 -0.22 11.26
N LYS A 81 -4.64 0.43 11.79
CA LYS A 81 -5.45 1.38 11.02
C LYS A 81 -4.62 2.54 10.49
N LYS A 82 -3.67 3.07 11.28
CA LYS A 82 -2.72 4.12 10.84
C LYS A 82 -1.74 3.60 9.78
N TYR A 83 -1.23 2.38 9.96
CA TYR A 83 -0.31 1.72 9.02
C TYR A 83 -0.94 1.51 7.65
N LEU A 84 -2.19 1.07 7.63
CA LEU A 84 -2.95 0.87 6.40
C LEU A 84 -3.30 2.21 5.73
N GLN A 85 -3.75 3.21 6.51
CA GLN A 85 -4.03 4.56 5.99
C GLN A 85 -2.78 5.25 5.40
N ASN A 86 -1.61 5.03 6.00
CA ASN A 86 -0.36 5.57 5.50
C ASN A 86 0.00 4.97 4.12
N MET A 87 -0.19 3.65 3.93
CA MET A 87 -0.01 3.02 2.62
C MET A 87 -1.01 3.50 1.57
N GLU A 88 -2.28 3.64 1.93
CA GLU A 88 -3.28 4.21 1.03
C GLU A 88 -2.85 5.61 0.56
N THR A 89 -2.35 6.44 1.48
CA THR A 89 -1.87 7.79 1.17
C THR A 89 -0.66 7.77 0.23
N ILE A 90 0.33 6.90 0.47
CA ILE A 90 1.51 6.74 -0.42
C ILE A 90 1.04 6.40 -1.83
N VAL A 91 0.19 5.40 -1.95
CA VAL A 91 -0.28 4.90 -3.24
C VAL A 91 -1.15 5.92 -3.97
N GLU A 92 -1.96 6.70 -3.26
CA GLU A 92 -2.72 7.81 -3.85
C GLU A 92 -1.82 8.93 -4.39
N ILE A 93 -0.72 9.24 -3.73
CA ILE A 93 0.23 10.25 -4.23
C ILE A 93 0.95 9.72 -5.47
N LEU A 94 1.30 8.43 -5.50
CA LEU A 94 1.90 7.79 -6.68
C LEU A 94 0.97 7.76 -7.89
N ASP A 95 -0.32 7.52 -7.66
CA ASP A 95 -1.36 7.51 -8.71
C ASP A 95 -1.57 8.92 -9.31
N LYS A 96 -1.53 9.96 -8.47
CA LYS A 96 -1.66 11.36 -8.90
C LYS A 96 -0.43 11.93 -9.61
N ASN A 97 0.76 11.38 -9.35
CA ASN A 97 2.03 11.91 -9.83
C ASN A 97 2.80 10.85 -10.61
N PRO A 98 2.49 10.66 -11.92
CA PRO A 98 3.17 9.66 -12.72
C PRO A 98 4.68 9.95 -12.84
N ASP A 99 5.13 11.19 -12.78
CA ASP A 99 6.58 11.51 -12.89
C ASP A 99 7.40 11.11 -11.65
N LEU A 100 6.75 10.56 -10.60
CA LEU A 100 7.38 10.09 -9.38
C LEU A 100 7.77 8.61 -9.48
N ILE A 101 9.08 8.37 -9.43
CA ILE A 101 9.70 7.06 -9.55
C ILE A 101 10.33 6.70 -8.19
N ILE A 102 9.87 5.60 -7.61
CA ILE A 102 10.48 4.99 -6.43
C ILE A 102 11.35 3.83 -6.88
N GLN A 103 12.64 3.85 -6.53
CA GLN A 103 13.57 2.77 -6.85
C GLN A 103 14.48 2.45 -5.66
N GLU A 104 14.79 1.18 -5.48
CA GLU A 104 15.64 0.70 -4.38
C GLU A 104 17.14 0.84 -4.69
N THR A 105 17.51 0.67 -5.97
CA THR A 105 18.92 0.59 -6.42
C THR A 105 19.65 1.93 -6.45
N ILE A 106 18.95 3.04 -6.21
CA ILE A 106 19.49 4.38 -6.32
C ILE A 106 20.18 4.76 -5.00
N GLN A 107 21.35 5.41 -5.09
CA GLN A 107 22.05 5.94 -3.92
C GLN A 107 21.36 7.22 -3.41
N GLU A 108 21.44 7.49 -2.11
CA GLU A 108 20.81 8.66 -1.47
C GLU A 108 21.21 10.00 -2.12
N ASP A 109 22.43 10.09 -2.67
CA ASP A 109 22.94 11.28 -3.36
C ASP A 109 22.33 11.52 -4.75
N GLN A 110 21.61 10.56 -5.31
CA GLN A 110 20.95 10.62 -6.62
C GLN A 110 19.44 10.92 -6.51
N GLU A 111 18.93 11.17 -5.31
CA GLU A 111 17.52 11.55 -5.12
C GLU A 111 17.24 12.94 -5.71
N SER A 112 16.23 13.00 -6.59
CA SER A 112 15.78 14.27 -7.18
C SER A 112 14.40 14.62 -6.63
N PHE A 113 14.38 15.61 -5.72
CA PHE A 113 13.14 16.12 -5.12
C PHE A 113 12.60 17.36 -5.83
N GLN A 114 13.45 18.08 -6.58
CA GLN A 114 13.13 19.41 -7.12
C GLN A 114 12.78 19.40 -8.60
N ASN A 115 13.45 18.55 -9.40
CA ASN A 115 13.28 18.52 -10.86
C ASN A 115 12.76 17.15 -11.33
N PRO A 116 11.78 17.10 -12.24
CA PRO A 116 11.38 15.87 -12.92
C PRO A 116 12.54 15.28 -13.74
N PRO A 117 12.68 13.94 -13.80
CA PRO A 117 11.88 12.94 -13.09
C PRO A 117 12.16 12.96 -11.59
N TYR A 118 11.09 12.87 -10.79
CA TYR A 118 11.23 12.84 -9.33
C TYR A 118 11.65 11.43 -8.91
N ILE A 119 12.84 11.33 -8.32
CA ILE A 119 13.44 10.04 -8.00
C ILE A 119 13.60 9.95 -6.48
N VAL A 120 12.95 8.95 -5.89
CA VAL A 120 12.96 8.72 -4.44
C VAL A 120 13.51 7.32 -4.16
N GLN A 121 14.48 7.23 -3.25
CA GLN A 121 15.04 5.95 -2.84
C GLN A 121 14.08 5.23 -1.89
N GLY A 122 13.68 4.01 -2.24
CA GLY A 122 12.78 3.19 -1.45
C GLY A 122 12.25 1.98 -2.21
N CYS A 123 11.54 1.09 -1.50
CA CYS A 123 10.91 -0.08 -2.08
C CYS A 123 9.49 -0.25 -1.54
N VAL A 124 8.49 0.15 -2.33
CA VAL A 124 7.07 0.04 -1.95
C VAL A 124 6.64 -1.42 -1.84
N LEU A 125 7.20 -2.30 -2.67
CA LEU A 125 6.89 -3.73 -2.67
C LEU A 125 7.26 -4.40 -1.34
N THR A 126 8.48 -4.18 -0.85
CA THR A 126 8.92 -4.74 0.45
C THR A 126 8.06 -4.22 1.61
N MET A 127 7.57 -2.97 1.55
CA MET A 127 6.65 -2.44 2.56
C MET A 127 5.27 -3.10 2.49
N LEU A 128 4.79 -3.40 1.29
CA LEU A 128 3.54 -4.12 1.06
C LEU A 128 3.61 -5.55 1.59
N GLU A 129 4.68 -6.28 1.30
CA GLU A 129 4.87 -7.66 1.80
C GLU A 129 4.94 -7.70 3.33
N LYS A 130 5.65 -6.76 3.97
CA LYS A 130 5.63 -6.65 5.43
C LYS A 130 4.24 -6.33 5.98
N MET A 131 3.44 -5.56 5.25
CA MET A 131 2.07 -5.28 5.64
C MET A 131 1.16 -6.49 5.52
N ASP A 132 1.36 -7.31 4.50
CA ASP A 132 0.69 -8.60 4.34
C ASP A 132 1.03 -9.57 5.50
N GLU A 133 2.31 -9.72 5.83
CA GLU A 133 2.76 -10.55 6.97
C GLU A 133 2.11 -10.10 8.30
N GLU A 134 2.03 -8.80 8.54
CA GLU A 134 1.36 -8.26 9.73
C GLU A 134 -0.16 -8.50 9.71
N PHE A 135 -0.81 -8.41 8.55
CA PHE A 135 -2.24 -8.71 8.41
C PHE A 135 -2.53 -10.18 8.75
N ILE A 136 -1.74 -11.10 8.21
CA ILE A 136 -1.86 -12.54 8.51
C ILE A 136 -1.65 -12.78 10.01
N ARG A 137 -0.63 -12.14 10.62
CA ARG A 137 -0.37 -12.26 12.07
C ARG A 137 -1.53 -11.71 12.92
N LEU A 138 -2.16 -10.63 12.48
CA LEU A 138 -3.34 -10.05 13.14
C LEU A 138 -4.54 -11.00 13.15
N LEU A 139 -4.77 -11.70 12.04
CA LEU A 139 -5.84 -12.69 11.93
C LEU A 139 -5.51 -13.96 12.73
N GLN A 140 -4.27 -14.43 12.69
CA GLN A 140 -3.83 -15.61 13.45
C GLN A 140 -3.97 -15.45 14.97
N ASN A 141 -3.71 -14.25 15.49
CA ASN A 141 -3.83 -13.95 16.92
C ASN A 141 -5.26 -13.58 17.36
N CYS A 142 -6.23 -13.55 16.45
CA CYS A 142 -7.61 -13.23 16.75
C CYS A 142 -8.45 -14.50 16.90
N ASP A 143 -9.38 -14.53 17.84
CA ASP A 143 -10.34 -15.63 17.97
C ASP A 143 -11.26 -15.67 16.74
N PRO A 144 -11.28 -16.78 15.95
CA PRO A 144 -12.14 -16.92 14.78
C PRO A 144 -13.64 -16.85 15.06
N HIS A 145 -14.05 -17.11 16.30
CA HIS A 145 -15.46 -17.05 16.70
C HIS A 145 -15.88 -15.68 17.25
N SER A 146 -14.92 -14.76 17.43
CA SER A 146 -15.20 -13.40 17.89
C SER A 146 -15.70 -12.50 16.76
N PRO A 147 -16.65 -11.58 17.01
CA PRO A 147 -17.02 -10.55 16.04
C PRO A 147 -15.83 -9.68 15.61
N ASP A 148 -14.79 -9.56 16.44
CA ASP A 148 -13.57 -8.81 16.13
C ASP A 148 -12.81 -9.39 14.93
N TYR A 149 -12.94 -10.71 14.70
CA TYR A 149 -12.32 -11.37 13.54
C TYR A 149 -12.94 -10.86 12.24
N VAL A 150 -14.26 -10.71 12.22
CA VAL A 150 -15.00 -10.20 11.05
C VAL A 150 -14.64 -8.73 10.79
N GLU A 151 -14.53 -7.89 11.83
CA GLU A 151 -14.10 -6.49 11.67
C GLU A 151 -12.70 -6.40 11.04
N LYS A 152 -11.74 -7.20 11.52
CA LYS A 152 -10.39 -7.25 10.96
C LYS A 152 -10.37 -7.81 9.55
N LEU A 153 -11.20 -8.81 9.25
CA LEU A 153 -11.28 -9.40 7.92
C LEU A 153 -11.81 -8.38 6.89
N CYS A 154 -12.65 -7.43 7.28
CA CYS A 154 -13.10 -6.36 6.38
C CYS A 154 -11.94 -5.49 5.84
N ASP A 155 -10.84 -5.34 6.60
CA ASP A 155 -9.66 -4.58 6.15
C ASP A 155 -8.95 -5.24 4.95
N GLU A 156 -9.18 -6.53 4.70
CA GLU A 156 -8.66 -7.27 3.55
C GLU A 156 -9.03 -6.58 2.21
N THR A 157 -10.25 -6.03 2.12
CA THR A 157 -10.70 -5.34 0.89
C THR A 157 -9.86 -4.10 0.61
N ARG A 158 -9.41 -3.41 1.66
CA ARG A 158 -8.52 -2.25 1.52
C ARG A 158 -7.13 -2.69 1.10
N LEU A 159 -6.62 -3.78 1.68
CA LEU A 159 -5.34 -4.37 1.31
C LEU A 159 -5.31 -4.79 -0.18
N ILE A 160 -6.34 -5.47 -0.67
CA ILE A 160 -6.47 -5.85 -2.09
C ILE A 160 -6.45 -4.63 -3.01
N ARG A 161 -7.12 -3.55 -2.61
CA ARG A 161 -7.11 -2.28 -3.36
C ARG A 161 -5.69 -1.69 -3.44
N ILE A 162 -4.95 -1.73 -2.34
CA ILE A 162 -3.56 -1.26 -2.28
C ILE A 162 -2.67 -2.11 -3.19
N ILE A 163 -2.78 -3.45 -3.13
CA ILE A 163 -2.06 -4.40 -3.99
C ILE A 163 -2.32 -4.09 -5.47
N SER A 164 -3.59 -3.92 -5.86
CA SER A 164 -3.97 -3.62 -7.25
C SER A 164 -3.39 -2.31 -7.76
N LYS A 165 -3.35 -1.27 -6.92
CA LYS A 165 -2.79 0.03 -7.31
C LYS A 165 -1.25 -0.03 -7.41
N ILE A 166 -0.57 -0.70 -6.48
CA ILE A 166 0.89 -0.89 -6.54
C ILE A 166 1.28 -1.73 -7.76
N ARG A 167 0.50 -2.77 -8.07
CA ARG A 167 0.66 -3.54 -9.30
C ARG A 167 0.58 -2.65 -10.54
N SER A 168 -0.47 -1.83 -10.63
CA SER A 168 -0.66 -0.90 -11.76
C SER A 168 0.50 0.10 -11.87
N TYR A 169 1.02 0.58 -10.74
CA TYR A 169 2.20 1.45 -10.69
C TYR A 169 3.48 0.76 -11.20
N LEU A 170 3.71 -0.50 -10.85
CA LEU A 170 4.89 -1.27 -11.29
C LEU A 170 4.83 -1.67 -12.77
N GLU A 171 3.62 -1.91 -13.29
CA GLU A 171 3.37 -2.17 -14.71
C GLU A 171 3.53 -0.91 -15.57
N TYR A 172 3.23 0.27 -15.01
CA TYR A 172 3.31 1.54 -15.72
C TYR A 172 4.77 1.92 -16.07
N ASN A 173 5.04 2.17 -17.36
CA ASN A 173 6.36 2.52 -17.91
C ASN A 173 7.50 1.57 -17.52
N ASP A 174 7.22 0.29 -17.32
CA ASP A 174 8.20 -0.74 -16.99
C ASP A 174 9.11 -0.41 -15.78
N ARG A 175 8.61 0.35 -14.81
CA ARG A 175 9.39 0.86 -13.67
C ARG A 175 9.95 -0.22 -12.76
N GLY A 176 9.21 -1.31 -12.59
CA GLY A 176 9.62 -2.45 -11.77
C GLY A 176 10.50 -3.42 -12.54
N SER A 177 11.49 -3.99 -11.86
CA SER A 177 12.23 -5.15 -12.38
C SER A 177 11.26 -6.31 -12.62
N THR A 178 11.60 -7.21 -13.54
CA THR A 178 10.83 -8.45 -13.77
C THR A 178 10.61 -9.22 -12.47
N SER A 179 11.62 -9.23 -11.58
CA SER A 179 11.53 -9.87 -10.26
C SER A 179 10.44 -9.25 -9.38
N ASP A 180 10.34 -7.92 -9.36
CA ASP A 180 9.35 -7.21 -8.52
C ASP A 180 7.93 -7.46 -9.01
N ARG A 181 7.75 -7.58 -10.33
CA ARG A 181 6.46 -7.92 -10.94
C ARG A 181 6.02 -9.34 -10.61
N CYS A 182 6.95 -10.30 -10.64
CA CYS A 182 6.65 -11.67 -10.25
C CYS A 182 6.16 -11.75 -8.80
N ARG A 183 6.80 -11.02 -7.88
CA ARG A 183 6.41 -10.97 -6.46
C ARG A 183 5.02 -10.38 -6.26
N ILE A 184 4.72 -9.23 -6.88
CA ILE A 184 3.38 -8.63 -6.75
C ILE A 184 2.29 -9.50 -7.40
N TYR A 185 2.60 -10.23 -8.48
CA TYR A 185 1.66 -11.17 -9.10
C TYR A 185 1.36 -12.36 -8.21
N ILE A 186 2.37 -12.93 -7.55
CA ILE A 186 2.16 -13.99 -6.56
C ILE A 186 1.23 -13.49 -5.45
N LEU A 187 1.52 -12.33 -4.87
CA LEU A 187 0.68 -11.74 -3.82
C LEU A 187 -0.76 -11.48 -4.30
N THR A 188 -0.93 -11.02 -5.55
CA THR A 188 -2.27 -10.81 -6.13
C THR A 188 -3.04 -12.13 -6.28
N ILE A 189 -2.35 -13.20 -6.69
CA ILE A 189 -2.95 -14.54 -6.80
C ILE A 189 -3.32 -15.06 -5.41
N ASP A 190 -2.45 -14.87 -4.42
CA ASP A 190 -2.68 -15.29 -3.03
C ASP A 190 -3.99 -14.72 -2.47
N TYR A 191 -4.34 -13.47 -2.78
CA TYR A 191 -5.61 -12.87 -2.34
C TYR A 191 -6.83 -13.21 -3.20
N SER A 192 -6.64 -13.90 -4.33
CA SER A 192 -7.70 -14.24 -5.28
C SER A 192 -8.03 -15.72 -5.33
N TYR A 193 -7.07 -16.63 -5.06
CA TYR A 193 -7.24 -18.05 -5.38
C TYR A 193 -8.30 -18.77 -4.56
N TYR A 194 -8.54 -18.36 -3.31
CA TYR A 194 -9.52 -18.98 -2.42
C TYR A 194 -10.92 -18.36 -2.54
N LYS A 195 -11.05 -17.24 -3.27
CA LYS A 195 -12.32 -16.51 -3.39
C LYS A 195 -13.12 -17.08 -4.55
N PHE A 196 -14.33 -17.52 -4.23
CA PHE A 196 -15.26 -17.96 -5.25
C PHE A 196 -15.92 -16.76 -5.94
N ASP A 197 -15.78 -16.66 -7.26
CA ASP A 197 -16.48 -15.64 -8.03
C ASP A 197 -17.90 -16.10 -8.38
N GLU A 198 -18.87 -15.62 -7.60
CA GLU A 198 -20.30 -15.87 -7.85
C GLU A 198 -20.75 -15.40 -9.24
N LYS A 199 -20.08 -14.41 -9.84
CA LYS A 199 -20.43 -13.90 -11.17
C LYS A 199 -20.22 -14.94 -12.26
N ILE A 200 -19.20 -15.81 -12.12
CA ILE A 200 -18.94 -16.90 -13.07
C ILE A 200 -20.08 -17.92 -13.04
N VAL A 201 -20.65 -18.18 -11.85
CA VAL A 201 -21.81 -19.06 -11.72
C VAL A 201 -23.05 -18.42 -12.29
N ASN A 202 -23.30 -17.15 -11.99
CA ASN A 202 -24.47 -16.45 -12.51
C ASN A 202 -24.42 -16.34 -14.04
N LEU A 203 -23.25 -16.09 -14.65
CA LEU A 203 -23.06 -16.12 -16.10
C LEU A 203 -23.31 -17.52 -16.69
N LYS A 204 -22.93 -18.59 -16.00
CA LYS A 204 -23.23 -19.97 -16.42
C LYS A 204 -24.73 -20.29 -16.30
N ASN A 205 -25.39 -19.80 -15.24
CA ASN A 205 -26.83 -19.96 -15.05
C ASN A 205 -27.62 -19.15 -16.07
N ASP A 206 -27.22 -17.92 -16.37
CA ASP A 206 -27.82 -17.07 -17.40
C ASP A 206 -27.60 -17.66 -18.80
N ALA A 207 -26.43 -18.24 -19.07
CA ALA A 207 -26.15 -18.97 -20.31
C ALA A 207 -26.98 -20.27 -20.40
N ALA A 208 -27.13 -21.01 -19.31
CA ALA A 208 -27.97 -22.20 -19.24
C ALA A 208 -29.47 -21.88 -19.40
N ASP A 209 -29.94 -20.76 -18.85
CA ASP A 209 -31.30 -20.26 -19.04
C ASP A 209 -31.53 -19.72 -20.46
N ALA A 210 -30.51 -19.11 -21.08
CA ALA A 210 -30.56 -18.71 -22.48
C ALA A 210 -30.59 -19.91 -23.42
N ASP A 211 -29.82 -20.97 -23.14
CA ASP A 211 -29.84 -22.22 -23.90
C ASP A 211 -31.15 -23.00 -23.67
N ALA A 212 -31.68 -23.02 -22.44
CA ALA A 212 -32.99 -23.60 -22.14
C ALA A 212 -34.13 -22.87 -22.89
N LYS A 213 -34.10 -21.53 -22.95
CA LYS A 213 -35.06 -20.74 -23.75
C LYS A 213 -34.92 -20.97 -25.26
N LYS A 214 -33.70 -21.18 -25.78
CA LYS A 214 -33.45 -21.56 -27.18
C LYS A 214 -34.01 -22.94 -27.53
N ILE A 215 -33.89 -23.90 -26.62
CA ILE A 215 -34.42 -25.26 -26.79
C ILE A 215 -35.96 -25.23 -26.78
N LEU A 216 -36.56 -24.48 -25.83
CA LEU A 216 -38.02 -24.32 -25.72
C LEU A 216 -38.62 -23.53 -26.91
N GLY A 217 -37.89 -22.55 -27.44
CA GLY A 217 -38.26 -21.80 -28.65
C GLY A 217 -38.18 -22.63 -29.94
N ARG A 218 -37.23 -23.57 -30.03
CA ARG A 218 -37.14 -24.51 -31.16
C ARG A 218 -38.26 -25.54 -31.19
N GLN A 219 -38.74 -26.02 -30.04
CA GLN A 219 -39.87 -26.97 -30.00
C GLN A 219 -41.18 -26.39 -30.52
N LYS A 220 -41.42 -25.07 -30.37
CA LYS A 220 -42.64 -24.41 -30.89
C LYS A 220 -42.68 -24.29 -32.42
N LEU A 221 -41.54 -24.38 -33.11
CA LEU A 221 -41.47 -24.29 -34.58
C LEU A 221 -41.72 -25.63 -35.30
N ILE A 222 -41.74 -26.76 -34.58
CA ILE A 222 -41.87 -28.10 -35.19
C ILE A 222 -43.34 -28.59 -35.21
N VAL A 223 -44.27 -27.90 -34.53
CA VAL A 223 -45.69 -28.33 -34.40
C VAL A 223 -46.65 -27.47 -35.23
N SER A 224 -46.16 -26.68 -36.19
CA SER A 224 -47.00 -25.81 -37.04
C SER A 224 -46.79 -26.02 -38.55
N ALA A 225 -46.53 -27.25 -38.98
CA ALA A 225 -46.53 -27.66 -40.39
C ALA A 225 -47.45 -28.86 -40.59
#